data_AF-A0A368B0F8-F1
#
_entry.id   AF-A0A368B0F8-F1
#
_cell.length_a   1.000
_cell.length_b   1.000
_cell.length_c   1.000
_cell.angle_alpha   90.00
_cell.angle_beta   90.00
_cell.angle_gamma   90.00
#
_symmetry.space_group_name_H-M   'P 1'
#
loop_
_entity.id
_entity.type
_entity.pdbx_description
1 polymer ?
#
loop_
_entity_poly.entity_id
_entity_poly.type
_entity_poly.pdbx_seq_one_letter_code
_entity_poly.pdbx_strand_id
1 'polypeptide(L)'
;MVTIHDDYILFCTSQWIELKDIVERCGGNESEVVESIQRLAYMGFLESRTLKNNLFYKKQDRPQSHDQFSLMMDNFLEYQKFEIELIKKIPTIMLSDGGRFGFSKDGLKLLEHIQEEINRITIVISKIDHFDKIRLLQHPIAQQRIKRLQNHINRIMDTMLDSYKDVRSNVALQEYFKTHTGKLNTI
;
A
#
# COMPACT_ATOMS: atom_id res chain seq x y z
N MET A 1 -0.75 -4.11 9.00
CA MET A 1 -0.13 -3.42 10.17
C MET A 1 -0.59 -1.96 10.21
N VAL A 2 -0.86 -1.38 11.39
CA VAL A 2 -1.33 0.02 11.52
C VAL A 2 -0.16 0.98 11.26
N THR A 3 -0.40 2.03 10.46
CA THR A 3 0.54 3.10 10.09
C THR A 3 0.83 4.05 11.26
N ILE A 4 1.19 3.52 12.43
CA ILE A 4 1.29 4.26 13.70
C ILE A 4 2.32 5.41 13.60
N HIS A 5 3.38 5.20 12.82
CA HIS A 5 4.48 6.16 12.71
C HIS A 5 4.43 7.06 11.48
N ASP A 6 3.55 6.78 10.50
CA ASP A 6 3.67 7.40 9.16
C ASP A 6 3.53 8.92 9.21
N ASP A 7 2.53 9.44 9.95
CA ASP A 7 2.31 10.87 10.09
C ASP A 7 3.47 11.59 10.79
N TYR A 8 4.02 10.97 11.83
CA TYR A 8 5.13 11.54 12.59
C TYR A 8 6.45 11.47 11.81
N ILE A 9 6.69 10.39 11.06
CA ILE A 9 7.82 10.28 10.13
C ILE A 9 7.73 11.39 9.08
N LEU A 10 6.55 11.61 8.49
CA LEU A 10 6.35 12.67 7.51
C LEU A 10 6.57 14.07 8.12
N PHE A 11 6.18 14.27 9.37
CA PHE A 11 6.42 15.51 10.11
C PHE A 11 7.92 15.76 10.36
N CYS A 12 8.66 14.75 10.83
CA CYS A 12 10.07 14.92 11.21
C CYS A 12 11.04 14.94 10.02
N THR A 13 10.58 14.56 8.82
CA THR A 13 11.36 14.53 7.57
C THR A 13 11.18 15.76 6.69
N SER A 14 10.70 16.89 7.22
CA SER A 14 10.59 18.16 6.46
C SER A 14 11.93 18.66 5.89
N GLN A 15 13.04 18.29 6.53
CA GLN A 15 14.40 18.45 6.03
C GLN A 15 15.11 17.10 5.97
N TRP A 16 16.28 17.07 5.33
CA TRP A 16 17.12 15.87 5.33
C TRP A 16 17.52 15.49 6.76
N ILE A 17 17.12 14.29 7.18
CA ILE A 17 17.35 13.76 8.52
C ILE A 17 17.90 12.33 8.40
N GLU A 18 18.84 11.96 9.27
CA GLU A 18 19.44 10.63 9.28
C GLU A 18 18.44 9.58 9.77
N LEU A 19 18.49 8.36 9.23
CA LEU A 19 17.64 7.24 9.65
C LEU A 19 17.61 7.06 11.18
N LYS A 20 18.80 7.12 11.82
CA LYS A 20 18.93 6.95 13.27
C LYS A 20 18.18 8.03 14.05
N ASP A 21 18.26 9.28 13.60
CA ASP A 21 17.55 10.40 14.24
C ASP A 21 16.04 10.27 14.09
N ILE A 22 15.55 9.74 12.95
CA ILE A 22 14.12 9.46 12.77
C ILE A 22 13.67 8.40 13.77
N VAL A 23 14.42 7.29 13.88
CA VAL A 23 14.14 6.19 14.80
C VAL A 23 14.11 6.69 16.25
N GLU A 24 15.10 7.46 16.67
CA GLU A 24 15.18 8.02 18.02
C GLU A 24 13.98 8.95 18.32
N ARG A 25 13.62 9.82 17.36
CA ARG A 25 12.49 10.76 17.53
C ARG A 25 11.13 10.09 17.54
N CYS A 26 10.94 9.04 16.74
CA CYS A 26 9.68 8.28 16.73
C CYS A 26 9.52 7.51 18.04
N GLY A 27 10.63 7.00 18.58
CA GLY A 27 10.62 6.07 19.69
C GLY A 27 9.92 4.75 19.34
N GLY A 28 9.80 3.86 20.33
CA GLY A 28 9.15 2.56 20.14
C GLY A 28 10.05 1.51 19.49
N ASN A 29 9.45 0.60 18.73
CA ASN A 29 10.15 -0.51 18.11
C ASN A 29 10.90 -0.05 16.85
N GLU A 30 12.24 -0.07 16.89
CA GLU A 30 13.09 0.33 15.76
C GLU A 30 12.72 -0.38 14.45
N SER A 31 12.41 -1.67 14.49
CA SER A 31 12.06 -2.42 13.28
C SER A 31 10.77 -1.91 12.63
N GLU A 32 9.77 -1.55 13.43
CA GLU A 32 8.48 -1.03 12.94
C GLU A 32 8.62 0.37 12.34
N VAL A 33 9.47 1.21 12.93
CA VAL A 33 9.79 2.54 12.39
C VAL A 33 10.55 2.39 11.07
N VAL A 34 11.59 1.56 11.01
CA VAL A 34 12.38 1.34 9.79
C VAL A 34 11.51 0.81 8.66
N GLU A 35 10.62 -0.15 8.94
CA GLU A 35 9.67 -0.67 7.96
C GLU A 35 8.73 0.44 7.44
N SER A 36 8.24 1.31 8.33
CA SER A 36 7.38 2.43 7.96
C SER A 36 8.12 3.46 7.09
N ILE A 37 9.39 3.77 7.40
CA ILE A 37 10.24 4.65 6.57
C ILE A 37 10.44 4.05 5.18
N GLN A 38 10.78 2.76 5.11
CA GLN A 38 10.97 2.06 3.85
C GLN A 38 9.68 2.05 3.02
N ARG A 39 8.53 1.79 3.64
CA ARG A 39 7.22 1.85 2.99
C ARG A 39 6.90 3.24 2.45
N LEU A 40 7.13 4.30 3.22
CA LEU A 40 6.92 5.68 2.77
C LEU A 40 7.87 6.06 1.63
N ALA A 41 9.13 5.65 1.68
CA ALA A 41 10.07 5.87 0.58
C ALA A 41 9.64 5.12 -0.69
N TYR A 42 9.24 3.86 -0.53
CA TYR A 42 8.69 3.02 -1.60
C TYR A 42 7.47 3.65 -2.28
N MET A 43 6.51 4.15 -1.49
CA MET A 43 5.31 4.85 -1.98
C MET A 43 5.60 6.25 -2.54
N GLY A 44 6.85 6.70 -2.55
CA GLY A 44 7.26 8.01 -3.05
C GLY A 44 6.88 9.18 -2.14
N PHE A 45 6.67 8.94 -0.85
CA PHE A 45 6.46 9.96 0.18
C PHE A 45 7.77 10.49 0.75
N LEU A 46 8.85 9.70 0.71
CA LEU A 46 10.19 10.12 1.10
C LEU A 46 11.15 9.98 -0.08
N GLU A 47 12.05 10.95 -0.21
CA GLU A 47 13.30 10.81 -0.94
C GLU A 47 14.37 10.25 0.01
N SER A 48 15.25 9.39 -0.52
CA SER A 48 16.40 8.89 0.22
C SER A 48 17.71 9.28 -0.47
N ARG A 49 18.77 9.45 0.31
CA ARG A 49 20.13 9.61 -0.19
C ARG A 49 21.13 9.01 0.79
N THR A 50 22.28 8.59 0.27
CA THR A 50 23.40 8.13 1.09
C THR A 50 24.48 9.19 1.12
N LEU A 51 24.92 9.57 2.33
CA LEU A 51 26.05 10.48 2.54
C LEU A 51 26.97 9.89 3.59
N LYS A 52 28.25 9.67 3.24
CA LYS A 52 29.27 9.07 4.15
C LYS A 52 28.78 7.77 4.82
N ASN A 53 28.14 6.89 4.05
CA ASN A 53 27.53 5.62 4.49
C ASN A 53 26.31 5.73 5.42
N ASN A 54 25.80 6.93 5.68
CA ASN A 54 24.56 7.14 6.42
C ASN A 54 23.40 7.39 5.44
N LEU A 55 22.24 6.79 5.74
CA LEU A 55 21.00 7.00 4.99
C LEU A 55 20.26 8.22 5.54
N PHE A 56 19.88 9.12 4.65
CA PHE A 56 19.08 10.29 4.96
C PHE A 56 17.77 10.23 4.21
N TYR A 57 16.71 10.71 4.85
CA TYR A 57 15.39 10.82 4.27
C TYR A 57 14.88 12.25 4.32
N LYS A 58 14.04 12.60 3.35
CA LYS A 58 13.31 13.87 3.31
C LYS A 58 11.94 13.66 2.68
N LYS A 59 10.90 14.31 3.21
CA LYS A 59 9.56 14.31 2.64
C LYS A 59 9.56 14.83 1.21
N GLN A 60 8.85 14.11 0.34
CA GLN A 60 8.68 14.44 -1.06
C GLN A 60 7.39 15.25 -1.26
N ASP A 61 7.53 16.58 -1.27
CA ASP A 61 6.43 17.54 -1.47
C ASP A 61 6.20 17.91 -2.96
N ARG A 62 6.93 17.29 -3.89
CA ARG A 62 6.74 17.45 -5.33
C ARG A 62 6.19 16.18 -5.98
N PRO A 63 5.55 16.27 -7.15
CA PRO A 63 5.15 15.10 -7.91
C PRO A 63 6.36 14.24 -8.30
N GLN A 64 6.19 12.92 -8.29
CA GLN A 64 7.20 11.98 -8.75
C GLN A 64 7.56 12.23 -10.22
N SER A 65 8.84 12.12 -10.57
CA SER A 65 9.28 12.06 -11.97
C SER A 65 8.73 10.80 -12.65
N HIS A 66 8.89 10.70 -13.98
CA HIS A 66 8.55 9.48 -14.71
C HIS A 66 9.28 8.26 -14.13
N ASP A 67 10.60 8.37 -13.94
CA ASP A 67 11.44 7.27 -13.46
C ASP A 67 11.08 6.86 -12.02
N GLN A 68 10.83 7.84 -11.15
CA GLN A 68 10.39 7.57 -9.78
C GLN A 68 9.06 6.82 -9.74
N PHE A 69 8.11 7.23 -10.59
CA PHE A 69 6.81 6.55 -10.69
C PHE A 69 6.96 5.14 -11.28
N SER A 70 7.80 4.98 -12.32
CA SER A 70 8.05 3.67 -12.94
C SER A 70 8.69 2.69 -11.95
N LEU A 71 9.71 3.12 -11.21
CA LEU A 71 10.35 2.29 -10.17
C LEU A 71 9.37 1.87 -9.07
N MET A 72 8.52 2.79 -8.60
CA MET A 72 7.47 2.47 -7.65
C MET A 72 6.49 1.43 -8.22
N MET A 73 6.11 1.58 -9.50
CA MET A 73 5.23 0.61 -10.17
C MET A 73 5.87 -0.77 -10.33
N ASP A 74 7.18 -0.87 -10.59
CA ASP A 74 7.87 -2.14 -10.73
C ASP A 74 7.82 -2.94 -9.43
N ASN A 75 8.08 -2.27 -8.30
CA ASN A 75 7.93 -2.85 -6.97
C ASN A 75 6.48 -3.27 -6.68
N PHE A 76 5.47 -2.44 -7.00
CA PHE A 76 4.06 -2.85 -6.90
C PHE A 76 3.82 -4.11 -7.73
N LEU A 77 4.33 -4.19 -8.96
CA LEU A 77 4.16 -5.39 -9.80
C LEU A 77 4.83 -6.64 -9.21
N GLU A 78 5.92 -6.52 -8.46
CA GLU A 78 6.51 -7.64 -7.72
C GLU A 78 5.62 -8.12 -6.58
N TYR A 79 5.08 -7.21 -5.77
CA TYR A 79 4.10 -7.54 -4.74
C TYR A 79 2.84 -8.17 -5.34
N GLN A 80 2.34 -7.65 -6.46
CA GLN A 80 1.20 -8.23 -7.18
C GLN A 80 1.42 -9.70 -7.53
N LYS A 81 2.62 -10.04 -8.03
CA LYS A 81 2.96 -11.42 -8.38
C LYS A 81 2.97 -12.29 -7.14
N PHE A 82 3.54 -11.80 -6.04
CA PHE A 82 3.54 -12.52 -4.77
C PHE A 82 2.11 -12.80 -4.26
N GLU A 83 1.24 -11.78 -4.24
CA GLU A 83 -0.16 -11.94 -3.83
C GLU A 83 -0.91 -12.94 -4.73
N ILE A 84 -0.76 -12.84 -6.06
CA ILE A 84 -1.36 -13.79 -7.01
C ILE A 84 -0.88 -15.22 -6.74
N GLU A 85 0.39 -15.42 -6.41
CA GLU A 85 0.91 -16.75 -6.06
C GLU A 85 0.37 -17.25 -4.72
N LEU A 86 0.13 -16.38 -3.74
CA LEU A 86 -0.54 -16.77 -2.49
C LEU A 86 -1.98 -17.21 -2.73
N ILE A 87 -2.72 -16.45 -3.56
CA ILE A 87 -4.11 -16.78 -3.93
C ILE A 87 -4.18 -18.19 -4.51
N LYS A 88 -3.28 -18.53 -5.45
CA LYS A 88 -3.23 -19.86 -6.07
C LYS A 88 -2.89 -20.98 -5.08
N LYS A 89 -2.08 -20.68 -4.06
CA LYS A 89 -1.63 -21.67 -3.06
C LYS A 89 -2.67 -21.94 -1.97
N ILE A 90 -3.60 -21.01 -1.74
CA ILE A 90 -4.65 -21.13 -0.72
C ILE A 90 -5.95 -21.57 -1.42
N PRO A 91 -6.30 -22.87 -1.43
CA PRO A 91 -7.42 -23.39 -2.21
C PRO A 91 -8.79 -23.02 -1.63
N THR A 92 -8.85 -22.70 -0.33
CA THR A 92 -10.08 -22.26 0.35
C THR A 92 -9.76 -21.18 1.37
N ILE A 93 -10.51 -20.07 1.29
CA ILE A 93 -10.42 -18.97 2.25
C ILE A 93 -11.44 -19.09 3.38
N MET A 94 -12.46 -19.96 3.23
CA MET A 94 -13.53 -20.14 4.20
C MET A 94 -13.29 -21.38 5.08
N LEU A 95 -13.83 -21.36 6.29
CA LEU A 95 -13.95 -22.54 7.14
C LEU A 95 -14.95 -23.56 6.53
N SER A 96 -14.61 -24.84 6.65
CA SER A 96 -15.41 -25.97 6.19
C SER A 96 -16.69 -26.19 6.99
N ASP A 97 -16.80 -25.58 8.18
CA ASP A 97 -17.91 -25.77 9.13
C ASP A 97 -19.19 -24.99 8.81
N GLY A 98 -19.22 -24.21 7.72
CA GLY A 98 -20.44 -23.51 7.30
C GLY A 98 -20.75 -22.23 8.09
N GLY A 99 -19.92 -21.82 9.06
CA GLY A 99 -20.14 -20.60 9.85
C GLY A 99 -20.22 -19.34 8.96
N ARG A 100 -21.30 -18.56 9.06
CA ARG A 100 -21.64 -17.46 8.12
C ARG A 100 -20.55 -16.39 7.90
N PHE A 101 -19.50 -16.34 8.72
CA PHE A 101 -18.42 -15.33 8.66
C PHE A 101 -16.99 -15.88 8.88
N GLY A 102 -16.81 -17.20 8.86
CA GLY A 102 -15.52 -17.80 9.23
C GLY A 102 -14.54 -17.87 8.06
N PHE A 103 -13.65 -16.89 7.93
CA PHE A 103 -12.42 -17.08 7.15
C PHE A 103 -11.51 -18.10 7.87
N SER A 104 -10.83 -18.95 7.11
CA SER A 104 -9.72 -19.74 7.65
C SER A 104 -8.60 -18.80 8.09
N LYS A 105 -7.70 -19.25 8.97
CA LYS A 105 -6.57 -18.44 9.42
C LYS A 105 -5.71 -17.97 8.24
N ASP A 106 -5.48 -18.84 7.26
CA ASP A 106 -4.69 -18.52 6.08
C ASP A 106 -5.48 -17.63 5.10
N GLY A 107 -6.79 -17.85 4.97
CA GLY A 107 -7.68 -16.98 4.22
C GLY A 107 -7.71 -15.56 4.78
N LEU A 108 -7.86 -15.40 6.09
CA LEU A 108 -7.86 -14.08 6.73
C LEU A 108 -6.52 -13.37 6.54
N LYS A 109 -5.40 -14.06 6.72
CA LYS A 109 -4.07 -13.50 6.46
C LYS A 109 -3.92 -13.02 5.02
N LEU A 110 -4.35 -13.81 4.04
CA LEU A 110 -4.36 -13.41 2.63
C LEU A 110 -5.15 -12.13 2.42
N LEU A 111 -6.34 -12.03 3.03
CA LEU A 111 -7.19 -10.83 2.91
C LEU A 111 -6.56 -9.60 3.55
N GLU A 112 -5.92 -9.75 4.71
CA GLU A 112 -5.21 -8.67 5.39
C GLU A 112 -4.03 -8.15 4.54
N HIS A 113 -3.27 -9.07 3.94
CA HIS A 113 -2.17 -8.76 3.03
C HIS A 113 -2.65 -7.96 1.80
N ILE A 114 -3.68 -8.46 1.11
CA ILE A 114 -4.26 -7.78 -0.06
C ILE A 114 -4.86 -6.43 0.33
N GLN A 115 -5.57 -6.34 1.46
CA GLN A 115 -6.14 -5.08 1.94
C GLN A 115 -5.06 -4.04 2.24
N GLU A 116 -3.94 -4.46 2.82
CA GLU A 116 -2.81 -3.56 3.07
C GLU A 116 -2.24 -3.01 1.76
N GLU A 117 -2.12 -3.83 0.73
CA GLU A 117 -1.67 -3.38 -0.60
C GLU A 117 -2.66 -2.40 -1.25
N ILE A 118 -3.96 -2.70 -1.17
CA ILE A 118 -5.03 -1.79 -1.64
C ILE A 118 -4.94 -0.44 -0.91
N ASN A 119 -4.72 -0.46 0.41
CA ASN A 119 -4.60 0.77 1.21
C ASN A 119 -3.39 1.61 0.75
N ARG A 120 -2.23 0.97 0.58
CA ARG A 120 -0.99 1.64 0.13
C ARG A 120 -1.20 2.31 -1.23
N ILE A 121 -1.78 1.59 -2.19
CA ILE A 121 -2.04 2.12 -3.53
C ILE A 121 -3.07 3.25 -3.48
N THR A 122 -4.11 3.12 -2.66
CA THR A 122 -5.13 4.15 -2.49
C THR A 122 -4.53 5.46 -1.98
N ILE A 123 -3.62 5.39 -0.99
CA ILE A 123 -2.89 6.56 -0.49
C ILE A 123 -2.05 7.23 -1.58
N VAL A 124 -1.38 6.44 -2.43
CA VAL A 124 -0.61 6.95 -3.58
C VAL A 124 -1.54 7.63 -4.61
N ILE A 125 -2.69 7.03 -4.91
CA ILE A 125 -3.71 7.62 -5.80
C ILE A 125 -4.14 8.98 -5.25
N SER A 126 -4.48 9.06 -3.96
CA SER A 126 -4.88 10.31 -3.30
C SER A 126 -3.80 11.38 -3.39
N LYS A 127 -2.52 11.02 -3.24
CA LYS A 127 -1.39 11.95 -3.41
C LYS A 127 -1.28 12.46 -4.86
N ILE A 128 -1.44 11.59 -5.85
CA ILE A 128 -1.39 11.96 -7.27
C ILE A 128 -2.57 12.87 -7.63
N ASP A 129 -3.77 12.54 -7.18
CA ASP A 129 -4.99 13.34 -7.36
C ASP A 129 -4.89 14.71 -6.68
N HIS A 130 -4.29 14.76 -5.47
CA HIS A 130 -3.97 16.03 -4.83
C HIS A 130 -3.07 16.90 -5.71
N PHE A 131 -1.97 16.36 -6.23
CA PHE A 131 -1.06 17.10 -7.11
C PHE A 131 -1.68 17.55 -8.44
N ASP A 132 -2.63 16.78 -8.97
CA ASP A 132 -3.45 17.17 -10.13
C ASP A 132 -4.31 18.39 -9.78
N LYS A 133 -5.06 18.32 -8.67
CA LYS A 133 -5.95 19.40 -8.19
C LYS A 133 -5.22 20.71 -7.93
N ILE A 134 -4.01 20.66 -7.34
CA ILE A 134 -3.19 21.86 -7.10
C ILE A 134 -2.30 22.24 -8.29
N ARG A 135 -2.48 21.59 -9.45
CA ARG A 135 -1.79 21.88 -10.73
C ARG A 135 -0.26 21.76 -10.68
N LEU A 136 0.28 20.95 -9.76
CA LEU A 136 1.70 20.61 -9.76
C LEU A 136 2.02 19.44 -10.70
N LEU A 137 1.02 18.58 -10.97
CA LEU A 137 1.11 17.51 -11.96
C LEU A 137 0.12 17.78 -13.11
N GLN A 138 0.53 17.52 -14.35
CA GLN A 138 -0.36 17.70 -15.49
C GLN A 138 -1.50 16.68 -15.45
N HIS A 139 -2.73 17.15 -15.62
CA HIS A 139 -3.94 16.32 -15.54
C HIS A 139 -3.88 15.02 -16.37
N PRO A 140 -3.45 15.03 -17.66
CA PRO A 140 -3.34 13.79 -18.43
C PRO A 140 -2.34 12.78 -17.83
N ILE A 141 -1.25 13.27 -17.24
CA ILE A 141 -0.23 12.43 -16.60
C ILE A 141 -0.79 11.84 -15.29
N ALA A 142 -1.46 12.66 -14.48
CA ALA A 142 -2.10 12.22 -13.24
C ALA A 142 -3.12 11.10 -13.51
N GLN A 143 -4.04 11.32 -14.45
CA GLN A 143 -5.06 10.34 -14.83
C GLN A 143 -4.45 9.04 -15.36
N GLN A 144 -3.39 9.13 -16.19
CA GLN A 144 -2.68 7.94 -16.66
C GLN A 144 -2.09 7.13 -15.48
N ARG A 145 -1.47 7.80 -14.52
CA ARG A 145 -0.84 7.16 -13.36
C ARG A 145 -1.88 6.52 -12.44
N ILE A 146 -2.97 7.24 -12.13
CA ILE A 146 -4.09 6.73 -11.33
C ILE A 146 -4.68 5.48 -12.00
N LYS A 147 -4.91 5.51 -13.32
CA LYS A 147 -5.42 4.35 -14.05
C LYS A 147 -4.48 3.14 -13.98
N ARG A 148 -3.16 3.34 -14.04
CA ARG A 148 -2.19 2.24 -13.88
C ARG A 148 -2.27 1.60 -12.49
N LEU A 149 -2.40 2.42 -11.44
CA LEU A 149 -2.55 1.95 -10.06
C LEU A 149 -3.88 1.23 -9.84
N GLN A 150 -4.98 1.76 -10.39
CA GLN A 150 -6.29 1.10 -10.35
C GLN A 150 -6.28 -0.25 -11.08
N ASN A 151 -5.66 -0.33 -12.26
CA ASN A 151 -5.51 -1.57 -13.00
C ASN A 151 -4.70 -2.62 -12.22
N HIS A 152 -3.71 -2.19 -11.44
CA HIS A 152 -3.00 -3.09 -10.54
C HIS A 152 -3.95 -3.71 -9.50
N ILE A 153 -4.76 -2.90 -8.80
CA ILE A 153 -5.71 -3.40 -7.80
C ILE A 153 -6.71 -4.35 -8.45
N ASN A 154 -7.29 -3.94 -9.58
CA ASN A 154 -8.30 -4.73 -10.28
C ASN A 154 -7.79 -6.12 -10.63
N ARG A 155 -6.53 -6.26 -11.05
CA ARG A 155 -5.96 -7.57 -11.37
C ARG A 155 -5.87 -8.51 -10.18
N ILE A 156 -5.55 -8.01 -8.98
CA ILE A 156 -5.55 -8.82 -7.75
C ILE A 156 -6.99 -9.26 -7.44
N MET A 157 -7.93 -8.31 -7.48
CA MET A 157 -9.34 -8.56 -7.21
C MET A 157 -9.97 -9.56 -8.19
N ASP A 158 -9.69 -9.42 -9.48
CA ASP A 158 -10.18 -10.34 -10.51
C ASP A 158 -9.62 -11.75 -10.29
N THR A 159 -8.34 -11.86 -9.88
CA THR A 159 -7.72 -13.15 -9.56
C THR A 159 -8.34 -13.79 -8.32
N MET A 160 -8.67 -13.00 -7.29
CA MET A 160 -9.40 -13.47 -6.10
C MET A 160 -10.77 -14.03 -6.48
N LEU A 161 -11.56 -13.27 -7.25
CA LEU A 161 -12.91 -13.66 -7.66
C LEU A 161 -12.89 -14.88 -8.60
N ASP A 162 -11.89 -15.00 -9.47
CA ASP A 162 -11.71 -16.18 -10.31
C ASP A 162 -11.22 -17.40 -9.50
N SER A 163 -10.45 -17.21 -8.44
CA SER A 163 -9.97 -18.33 -7.61
C SER A 163 -11.04 -18.84 -6.65
N TYR A 164 -11.90 -17.96 -6.14
CA TYR A 164 -12.90 -18.26 -5.12
C TYR A 164 -14.33 -18.08 -5.64
N LYS A 165 -14.66 -18.82 -6.71
CA LYS A 165 -15.91 -18.67 -7.48
C LYS A 165 -17.19 -19.02 -6.73
N ASP A 166 -17.11 -19.75 -5.62
CA ASP A 166 -18.32 -20.15 -4.90
C ASP A 166 -19.04 -18.92 -4.33
N VAL A 167 -20.38 -18.97 -4.34
CA VAL A 167 -21.23 -17.82 -3.98
C VAL A 167 -20.90 -17.32 -2.57
N ARG A 168 -20.59 -18.21 -1.63
CA ARG A 168 -20.33 -17.87 -0.24
C ARG A 168 -19.01 -17.11 -0.10
N SER A 169 -17.93 -17.59 -0.71
CA SER A 169 -16.64 -16.89 -0.74
C SER A 169 -16.76 -15.54 -1.45
N ASN A 170 -17.44 -15.47 -2.59
CA ASN A 170 -17.63 -14.21 -3.33
C ASN A 170 -18.35 -13.14 -2.50
N VAL A 171 -19.44 -13.50 -1.81
CA VAL A 171 -20.14 -12.58 -0.91
C VAL A 171 -19.24 -12.13 0.23
N ALA A 172 -18.52 -13.06 0.88
CA ALA A 172 -17.62 -12.75 1.99
C ALA A 172 -16.48 -11.81 1.57
N LEU A 173 -15.89 -12.02 0.39
CA LEU A 173 -14.85 -11.15 -0.17
C LEU A 173 -15.38 -9.73 -0.41
N GLN A 174 -16.53 -9.59 -1.05
CA GLN A 174 -17.12 -8.28 -1.30
C GLN A 174 -17.45 -7.54 0.00
N GLU A 175 -17.99 -8.25 0.99
CA GLU A 175 -18.29 -7.67 2.30
C GLU A 175 -17.01 -7.25 3.05
N TYR A 176 -15.98 -8.09 3.04
CA TYR A 176 -14.68 -7.78 3.64
C TYR A 176 -14.08 -6.51 3.04
N PHE A 177 -13.89 -6.45 1.72
CA PHE A 177 -13.26 -5.29 1.10
C PHE A 177 -14.15 -4.04 1.17
N LYS A 178 -15.48 -4.15 1.11
CA LYS A 178 -16.39 -2.99 1.26
C LYS A 178 -16.34 -2.37 2.66
N THR A 179 -16.27 -3.20 3.70
CA THR A 179 -16.20 -2.72 5.09
C THR A 179 -14.84 -2.10 5.41
N HIS A 180 -13.78 -2.56 4.75
CA HIS A 180 -12.41 -2.08 4.98
C HIS A 180 -12.00 -0.93 4.05
N THR A 181 -12.58 -0.82 2.85
CA THR A 181 -12.43 0.38 2.00
C THR A 181 -13.27 1.55 2.50
N GLY A 182 -14.43 1.30 3.11
CA GLY A 182 -15.26 2.35 3.74
C GLY A 182 -14.55 3.15 4.85
N LYS A 183 -13.56 2.55 5.53
CA LYS A 183 -12.73 3.23 6.54
C LYS A 183 -11.72 4.23 5.94
N LEU A 184 -11.38 4.09 4.66
CA LEU A 184 -10.43 4.99 3.96
C LEU A 184 -11.08 6.31 3.52
N ASN A 185 -12.41 6.34 3.36
CA ASN A 185 -13.16 7.55 2.97
C ASN A 185 -13.44 8.51 4.15
N THR A 186 -12.94 8.20 5.36
CA THR A 186 -13.14 8.98 6.59
C THR A 186 -11.90 9.73 7.08
N ILE A 187 -10.87 9.88 6.22
CA ILE A 187 -9.68 10.71 6.50
C ILE A 187 -9.67 11.91 5.55
#